data_AF-A0A7C5QJM5-F1
#
_entry.id   AF-A0A7C5QJM5-F1
#
_cell.length_a   1.000
_cell.length_b   1.000
_cell.length_c   1.000
_cell.angle_alpha   90.00
_cell.angle_beta   90.00
_cell.angle_gamma   90.00
#
_symmetry.space_group_name_H-M   'P 1'
#
loop_
_entity.id
_entity.type
_entity.pdbx_description
1 polymer ?
#
loop_
_entity_poly.entity_id
_entity_poly.type
_entity_poly.pdbx_seq_one_letter_code
_entity_poly.pdbx_strand_id
1 'polypeptide(L)'
;MIRWAVLVALLAATTARGALENSDCFACHGEKDLVRTNAATKQVQSLYLDAKHYTASVHGSNLCVSCHSDIKELPHPEKLKKVDCGQCHSQKKTAPPTGPSPAPVASIYEQSVHGLACAKGVARAAGCADCHGAHDVTRRTLPQSKLYWQNIPATCGQCHEKAYQDFTRSIHGKAVAKGLREAPVCTDCHGEHTIAAAKDAASRVFGARVPETCGQCHGLERIATRYRMPADVVKTYLQSYHGLALQMGGVAAANCASCHGFHDVLPSSDPLSSIYKTNLPQTCGKCHPGIGTRLAQGDIRIHTPAGAAAGKPRLVNFVTRFYIAIIIITIGGMFLHNLLDFLKKLRDHIRAVRAGEGPVRLTPWMRAQHLILMLLFVALAYTGFVHKFPDAWWSSPFQWIANGNELRGMIHRVAGWMFTVFFVAHLGALLGTRAGRGHLKELWFRGHDLDDLCQRVAYNLGLRETTPPDRRWNYVEKSEYWALLWGSVIMIGTGILLIFTVTVLRLLPKVWLDVAQIIHYYEALLATLAIVVWHLYAVFFDPHEHPMNPAWLIGRKAPQRRLHPHASATDTATAQTPGESPADVAP
;
A
#
# COMPACT_ATOMS: atom_id res chain seq x y z
N MET A 1 -49.00 -13.00 -96.82
CA MET A 1 -48.71 -12.25 -95.58
C MET A 1 -48.49 -13.19 -94.38
N ILE A 2 -47.55 -14.14 -94.44
CA ILE A 2 -47.16 -14.95 -93.25
C ILE A 2 -45.67 -15.32 -93.40
N ARG A 3 -44.79 -14.36 -93.15
CA ARG A 3 -43.33 -14.52 -93.10
C ARG A 3 -42.73 -13.58 -92.04
N TRP A 4 -43.24 -13.63 -90.80
CA TRP A 4 -42.73 -12.78 -89.70
C TRP A 4 -42.79 -13.44 -88.31
N ALA A 5 -43.04 -14.75 -88.20
CA ALA A 5 -43.24 -15.41 -86.90
C ALA A 5 -42.04 -16.23 -86.38
N VAL A 6 -40.95 -16.37 -87.14
CA VAL A 6 -39.84 -17.27 -86.76
C VAL A 6 -38.60 -16.54 -86.25
N LEU A 7 -38.50 -15.21 -86.37
CA LEU A 7 -37.26 -14.48 -86.09
C LEU A 7 -37.15 -13.81 -84.71
N VAL A 8 -38.17 -13.88 -83.84
CA VAL A 8 -38.16 -13.18 -82.53
C VAL A 8 -37.87 -14.11 -81.34
N ALA A 9 -37.86 -15.43 -81.53
CA ALA A 9 -37.64 -16.38 -80.44
C ALA A 9 -36.16 -16.73 -80.15
N LEU A 10 -35.19 -16.14 -80.88
CA LEU A 10 -33.77 -16.54 -80.82
C LEU A 10 -32.80 -15.50 -80.22
N LEU A 11 -33.28 -14.39 -79.64
CA LEU A 11 -32.40 -13.30 -79.18
C LEU A 11 -32.63 -12.80 -77.75
N ALA A 12 -33.31 -13.56 -76.89
CA ALA A 12 -33.48 -13.21 -75.47
C ALA A 12 -32.91 -14.25 -74.50
N ALA A 13 -31.81 -14.91 -74.87
CA ALA A 13 -30.93 -15.62 -73.94
C ALA A 13 -29.67 -14.78 -73.66
N THR A 14 -29.85 -13.49 -73.36
CA THR A 14 -28.86 -12.78 -72.55
C THR A 14 -28.97 -13.36 -71.16
N THR A 15 -28.16 -14.38 -70.86
CA THR A 15 -27.88 -14.78 -69.49
C THR A 15 -27.45 -13.52 -68.73
N ALA A 16 -28.33 -12.97 -67.90
CA ALA A 16 -27.90 -12.12 -66.81
C ALA A 16 -26.85 -12.94 -66.06
N ARG A 17 -25.59 -12.49 -66.09
CA ARG A 17 -24.54 -13.10 -65.27
C ARG A 17 -25.00 -12.94 -63.83
N GLY A 18 -25.50 -14.03 -63.25
CA GLY A 18 -25.99 -14.06 -61.87
C GLY A 18 -24.91 -13.58 -60.90
N ALA A 19 -25.34 -13.05 -59.76
CA ALA A 19 -24.41 -12.76 -58.67
C ALA A 19 -23.60 -14.03 -58.33
N LEU A 20 -22.29 -13.89 -58.12
CA LEU A 20 -21.41 -15.01 -57.79
C LEU A 20 -21.87 -15.71 -56.50
N GLU A 21 -22.01 -17.02 -56.56
CA GLU A 21 -22.41 -17.87 -55.43
C GLU A 21 -21.19 -18.56 -54.78
N ASN A 22 -21.37 -19.12 -53.58
CA ASN A 22 -20.30 -19.86 -52.90
C ASN A 22 -19.87 -21.11 -53.67
N SER A 23 -20.81 -21.76 -54.37
CA SER A 23 -20.51 -22.92 -55.23
C SER A 23 -19.51 -22.58 -56.33
N ASP A 24 -19.57 -21.36 -56.88
CA ASP A 24 -18.64 -20.91 -57.92
C ASP A 24 -17.21 -20.81 -57.38
N CYS A 25 -17.05 -20.43 -56.10
CA CYS A 25 -15.77 -20.39 -55.43
C CYS A 25 -15.28 -21.80 -55.05
N PHE A 26 -16.18 -22.66 -54.54
CA PHE A 26 -15.85 -24.02 -54.14
C PHE A 26 -15.47 -24.93 -55.32
N ALA A 27 -15.89 -24.61 -56.53
CA ALA A 27 -15.50 -25.35 -57.74
C ALA A 27 -13.97 -25.41 -57.93
N CYS A 28 -13.23 -24.37 -57.50
CA CYS A 28 -11.77 -24.38 -57.51
C CYS A 28 -11.20 -24.51 -56.09
N HIS A 29 -11.70 -23.73 -55.12
CA HIS A 29 -11.15 -23.72 -53.76
C HIS A 29 -11.56 -24.94 -52.93
N GLY A 30 -12.52 -25.75 -53.37
CA GLY A 30 -12.86 -27.03 -52.75
C GLY A 30 -11.88 -28.16 -53.09
N GLU A 31 -10.90 -27.91 -53.97
CA GLU A 31 -9.90 -28.90 -54.35
C GLU A 31 -8.72 -28.91 -53.37
N LYS A 32 -8.43 -30.07 -52.77
CA LYS A 32 -7.39 -30.22 -51.73
C LYS A 32 -5.98 -29.92 -52.24
N ASP A 33 -5.75 -30.18 -53.52
CA ASP A 33 -4.45 -30.02 -54.16
C ASP A 33 -4.24 -28.61 -54.74
N LEU A 34 -5.22 -27.71 -54.58
CA LEU A 34 -5.07 -26.33 -55.02
C LEU A 34 -4.05 -25.61 -54.14
N VAL A 35 -2.93 -25.21 -54.74
CA VAL A 35 -1.83 -24.52 -54.08
C VAL A 35 -1.39 -23.30 -54.87
N ARG A 36 -0.84 -22.31 -54.16
CA ARG A 36 -0.11 -21.19 -54.74
C ARG A 36 1.34 -21.23 -54.28
N THR A 37 2.26 -21.11 -55.23
CA THR A 37 3.69 -20.95 -54.93
C THR A 37 4.05 -19.47 -54.91
N ASN A 38 4.55 -18.98 -53.79
CA ASN A 38 5.07 -17.62 -53.69
C ASN A 38 6.35 -17.51 -54.53
N ALA A 39 6.31 -16.70 -55.59
CA ALA A 39 7.44 -16.52 -56.50
C ALA A 39 8.72 -15.98 -55.82
N ALA A 40 8.60 -15.23 -54.71
CA ALA A 40 9.73 -14.65 -53.99
C ALA A 40 10.34 -15.60 -52.95
N THR A 41 9.53 -16.39 -52.24
CA THR A 41 10.00 -17.26 -51.14
C THR A 41 10.06 -18.74 -51.51
N LYS A 42 9.57 -19.10 -52.71
CA LYS A 42 9.31 -20.49 -53.16
C LYS A 42 8.42 -21.30 -52.22
N GLN A 43 7.73 -20.65 -51.27
CA GLN A 43 6.81 -21.33 -50.35
C GLN A 43 5.52 -21.72 -51.07
N VAL A 44 5.15 -22.99 -50.96
CA VAL A 44 3.87 -23.53 -51.42
C VAL A 44 2.84 -23.32 -50.31
N GLN A 45 1.73 -22.66 -50.64
CA GLN A 45 0.62 -22.39 -49.74
C GLN A 45 -0.65 -23.03 -50.29
N SER A 46 -1.34 -23.85 -49.50
CA SER A 46 -2.65 -24.38 -49.90
C SER A 46 -3.70 -23.27 -49.99
N LEU A 47 -4.51 -23.32 -51.04
CA LEU A 47 -5.67 -22.48 -51.26
C LEU A 47 -6.99 -23.25 -51.04
N TYR A 48 -6.90 -24.47 -50.51
CA TYR A 48 -8.05 -25.31 -50.21
C TYR A 48 -8.91 -24.69 -49.10
N LEU A 49 -10.21 -24.76 -49.31
CA LEU A 49 -11.27 -24.35 -48.40
C LEU A 49 -12.28 -25.49 -48.30
N ASP A 50 -12.41 -26.07 -47.11
CA ASP A 50 -13.45 -27.06 -46.83
C ASP A 50 -14.82 -26.36 -46.72
N ALA A 51 -15.69 -26.60 -47.69
CA ALA A 51 -17.03 -26.05 -47.74
C ALA A 51 -17.86 -26.40 -46.49
N LYS A 52 -17.72 -27.61 -45.93
CA LYS A 52 -18.44 -28.02 -44.71
C LYS A 52 -17.96 -27.23 -43.50
N HIS A 53 -16.65 -27.01 -43.37
CA HIS A 53 -16.12 -26.19 -42.29
C HIS A 53 -16.54 -24.72 -42.41
N TYR A 54 -16.54 -24.16 -43.63
CA TYR A 54 -17.01 -22.80 -43.84
C TYR A 54 -18.49 -22.65 -43.49
N THR A 55 -19.36 -23.56 -43.98
CA THR A 55 -20.80 -23.53 -43.69
C THR A 55 -21.09 -23.72 -42.20
N ALA A 56 -20.24 -24.44 -41.46
CA ALA A 56 -20.34 -24.58 -40.00
C ALA A 56 -19.84 -23.35 -39.21
N SER A 57 -19.18 -22.40 -39.87
CA SER A 57 -18.70 -21.16 -39.25
C SER A 57 -19.85 -20.21 -38.90
N VAL A 58 -19.59 -19.21 -38.06
CA VAL A 58 -20.57 -18.15 -37.74
C VAL A 58 -20.92 -17.27 -38.94
N HIS A 59 -20.11 -17.32 -40.00
CA HIS A 59 -20.33 -16.64 -41.27
C HIS A 59 -20.75 -17.61 -42.38
N GLY A 60 -21.11 -18.86 -42.07
CA GLY A 60 -21.40 -19.89 -43.07
C GLY A 60 -22.59 -19.59 -44.00
N SER A 61 -23.44 -18.63 -43.63
CA SER A 61 -24.54 -18.10 -44.45
C SER A 61 -24.13 -16.95 -45.37
N ASN A 62 -22.93 -16.40 -45.22
CA ASN A 62 -22.47 -15.28 -46.03
C ASN A 62 -21.92 -15.77 -47.38
N LEU A 63 -22.00 -14.91 -48.40
CA LEU A 63 -21.35 -15.19 -49.68
C LEU A 63 -19.84 -14.93 -49.57
N CYS A 64 -18.99 -15.70 -50.26
CA CYS A 64 -17.54 -15.49 -50.31
C CYS A 64 -17.21 -14.06 -50.76
N VAL A 65 -17.92 -13.56 -51.77
CA VAL A 65 -17.79 -12.19 -52.31
C VAL A 65 -18.28 -11.10 -51.37
N SER A 66 -18.99 -11.44 -50.28
CA SER A 66 -19.33 -10.46 -49.23
C SER A 66 -18.11 -10.03 -48.40
N CYS A 67 -17.11 -10.92 -48.30
CA CYS A 67 -15.83 -10.63 -47.67
C CYS A 67 -14.76 -10.27 -48.71
N HIS A 68 -14.75 -10.99 -49.84
CA HIS A 68 -13.88 -10.76 -50.99
C HIS A 68 -14.56 -9.86 -52.04
N SER A 69 -14.88 -8.63 -51.64
CA SER A 69 -15.65 -7.68 -52.47
C SER A 69 -14.90 -7.18 -53.71
N ASP A 70 -13.61 -7.47 -53.83
CA ASP A 70 -12.78 -7.19 -55.00
C ASP A 70 -12.88 -8.25 -56.10
N ILE A 71 -13.52 -9.40 -55.84
CA ILE A 71 -13.80 -10.43 -56.84
C ILE A 71 -15.01 -10.01 -57.69
N LYS A 72 -14.79 -9.74 -58.97
CA LYS A 72 -15.84 -9.36 -59.94
C LYS A 72 -16.00 -10.35 -61.09
N GLU A 73 -15.02 -11.20 -61.30
CA GLU A 73 -14.98 -12.18 -62.38
C GLU A 73 -14.18 -13.42 -61.93
N LEU A 74 -14.47 -14.57 -62.55
CA LEU A 74 -13.76 -15.82 -62.32
C LEU A 74 -13.17 -16.32 -63.65
N PRO A 75 -11.90 -16.76 -63.68
CA PRO A 75 -10.93 -16.74 -62.59
C PRO A 75 -10.50 -15.31 -62.21
N HIS A 76 -10.29 -15.06 -60.91
CA HIS A 76 -9.93 -13.74 -60.40
C HIS A 76 -8.40 -13.52 -60.38
N PRO A 77 -7.91 -12.27 -60.28
CA PRO A 77 -6.48 -11.98 -60.13
C PRO A 77 -5.85 -12.71 -58.92
N GLU A 78 -4.57 -13.10 -59.03
CA GLU A 78 -3.86 -13.86 -57.99
C GLU A 78 -3.72 -13.10 -56.65
N LYS A 79 -3.71 -11.77 -56.72
CA LYS A 79 -3.52 -10.89 -55.56
C LYS A 79 -4.81 -10.17 -55.23
N LEU A 80 -5.56 -10.76 -54.30
CA LEU A 80 -6.73 -10.13 -53.70
C LEU A 80 -6.33 -9.19 -52.56
N LYS A 81 -7.19 -8.20 -52.30
CA LYS A 81 -7.12 -7.37 -51.09
C LYS A 81 -7.38 -8.24 -49.86
N LYS A 82 -6.73 -7.90 -48.74
CA LYS A 82 -7.01 -8.56 -47.47
C LYS A 82 -8.43 -8.21 -47.02
N VAL A 83 -9.16 -9.21 -46.55
CA VAL A 83 -10.51 -9.05 -45.98
C VAL A 83 -10.44 -8.15 -44.76
N ASP A 84 -11.31 -7.14 -44.72
CA ASP A 84 -11.48 -6.24 -43.58
C ASP A 84 -12.77 -6.55 -42.84
N CYS A 85 -12.66 -7.25 -41.71
CA CYS A 85 -13.78 -7.56 -40.83
C CYS A 85 -14.48 -6.29 -40.28
N GLY A 86 -13.75 -5.16 -40.22
CA GLY A 86 -14.26 -3.88 -39.75
C GLY A 86 -15.42 -3.35 -40.57
N GLN A 87 -15.52 -3.69 -41.86
CA GLN A 87 -16.63 -3.22 -42.72
C GLN A 87 -18.01 -3.59 -42.16
N CYS A 88 -18.13 -4.73 -41.49
CA CYS A 88 -19.38 -5.18 -40.85
C CYS A 88 -19.35 -5.05 -39.33
N HIS A 89 -18.20 -5.22 -38.67
CA HIS A 89 -18.07 -5.22 -37.21
C HIS A 89 -17.79 -3.83 -36.58
N SER A 90 -17.78 -2.76 -37.39
CA SER A 90 -17.66 -1.36 -36.92
C SER A 90 -19.02 -0.65 -36.73
N GLN A 91 -20.12 -1.19 -37.28
CA GLN A 91 -21.42 -0.52 -37.21
C GLN A 91 -22.16 -0.83 -35.90
N LYS A 92 -22.72 0.20 -35.25
CA LYS A 92 -23.77 0.07 -34.24
C LYS A 92 -25.03 -0.51 -34.90
N LYS A 93 -25.08 -1.82 -35.13
CA LYS A 93 -26.36 -2.47 -35.50
C LYS A 93 -27.23 -2.57 -34.25
N THR A 94 -28.52 -2.28 -34.42
CA THR A 94 -29.56 -2.47 -33.41
C THR A 94 -29.54 -3.91 -32.90
N ALA A 95 -29.72 -4.06 -31.60
CA ALA A 95 -29.61 -5.34 -30.90
C ALA A 95 -30.55 -6.39 -31.51
N PRO A 96 -30.14 -7.68 -31.56
CA PRO A 96 -31.12 -8.76 -31.67
C PRO A 96 -32.10 -8.70 -30.47
N PRO A 97 -33.33 -9.23 -30.60
CA PRO A 97 -34.33 -9.19 -29.53
C PRO A 97 -33.92 -9.93 -28.24
N THR A 98 -32.79 -10.63 -28.22
CA THR A 98 -32.27 -11.40 -27.08
C THR A 98 -30.75 -11.26 -26.95
N GLY A 99 -30.25 -10.07 -26.64
CA GLY A 99 -28.86 -9.89 -26.21
C GLY A 99 -28.36 -8.46 -26.29
N PRO A 100 -27.27 -8.11 -25.58
CA PRO A 100 -26.66 -6.79 -25.69
C PRO A 100 -26.16 -6.58 -27.14
N SER A 101 -26.48 -5.41 -27.74
CA SER A 101 -25.83 -4.96 -28.97
C SER A 101 -24.31 -5.01 -28.78
N PRO A 102 -23.55 -5.63 -29.69
CA PRO A 102 -22.11 -5.49 -29.64
C PRO A 102 -21.78 -4.00 -29.85
N ALA A 103 -21.04 -3.43 -28.90
CA ALA A 103 -20.29 -2.21 -29.13
C ALA A 103 -19.45 -2.37 -30.42
N PRO A 104 -19.07 -1.30 -31.12
CA PRO A 104 -18.28 -1.38 -32.35
C PRO A 104 -16.89 -2.01 -32.06
N VAL A 105 -16.82 -3.35 -32.04
CA VAL A 105 -15.66 -4.13 -31.58
C VAL A 105 -14.40 -3.78 -32.38
N ALA A 106 -14.55 -3.44 -33.66
CA ALA A 106 -13.46 -2.95 -34.49
C ALA A 106 -12.79 -1.69 -33.90
N SER A 107 -13.58 -0.69 -33.51
CA SER A 107 -13.07 0.55 -32.89
C SER A 107 -12.44 0.34 -31.51
N ILE A 108 -12.89 -0.68 -30.77
CA ILE A 108 -12.27 -1.07 -29.49
C ILE A 108 -10.93 -1.73 -29.75
N TYR A 109 -10.88 -2.66 -30.71
CA TYR A 109 -9.66 -3.34 -31.12
C TYR A 109 -8.59 -2.38 -31.64
N GLU A 110 -8.96 -1.33 -32.36
CA GLU A 110 -8.05 -0.28 -32.84
C GLU A 110 -7.27 0.41 -31.71
N GLN A 111 -7.83 0.45 -30.50
CA GLN A 111 -7.19 1.02 -29.31
C GLN A 111 -6.24 0.02 -28.60
N SER A 112 -6.33 -1.27 -28.94
CA SER A 112 -5.43 -2.29 -28.39
C SER A 112 -4.01 -2.15 -28.94
N VAL A 113 -3.04 -2.76 -28.25
CA VAL A 113 -1.65 -2.82 -28.73
C VAL A 113 -1.52 -3.47 -30.10
N HIS A 114 -2.37 -4.46 -30.41
CA HIS A 114 -2.37 -5.13 -31.71
C HIS A 114 -2.98 -4.21 -32.77
N GLY A 115 -4.11 -3.56 -32.49
CA GLY A 115 -4.72 -2.58 -33.39
C GLY A 115 -3.79 -1.42 -33.73
N LEU A 116 -3.15 -0.84 -32.72
CA LEU A 116 -2.14 0.22 -32.89
C LEU A 116 -0.92 -0.27 -33.68
N ALA A 117 -0.49 -1.52 -33.50
CA ALA A 117 0.61 -2.11 -34.26
C ALA A 117 0.22 -2.39 -35.72
N CYS A 118 -1.01 -2.87 -35.97
CA CYS A 118 -1.56 -3.04 -37.32
C CYS A 118 -1.63 -1.70 -38.06
N ALA A 119 -2.11 -0.64 -37.41
CA ALA A 119 -2.18 0.71 -37.97
C ALA A 119 -0.80 1.27 -38.34
N LYS A 120 0.24 0.89 -37.59
CA LYS A 120 1.65 1.24 -37.87
C LYS A 120 2.31 0.35 -38.92
N GLY A 121 1.59 -0.61 -39.51
CA GLY A 121 2.11 -1.52 -40.51
C GLY A 121 3.11 -2.57 -39.99
N VAL A 122 3.07 -2.88 -38.69
CA VAL A 122 3.94 -3.92 -38.12
C VAL A 122 3.54 -5.28 -38.69
N ALA A 123 4.44 -5.91 -39.44
CA ALA A 123 4.13 -7.11 -40.23
C ALA A 123 3.63 -8.33 -39.41
N ARG A 124 3.98 -8.41 -38.12
CA ARG A 124 3.55 -9.48 -37.19
C ARG A 124 2.44 -9.05 -36.22
N ALA A 125 1.82 -7.90 -36.43
CA ALA A 125 0.69 -7.48 -35.60
C ALA A 125 -0.51 -8.38 -35.86
N ALA A 126 -1.06 -8.99 -34.80
CA ALA A 126 -2.15 -9.94 -34.88
C ALA A 126 -3.47 -9.22 -35.18
N GLY A 127 -4.04 -9.42 -36.37
CA GLY A 127 -5.37 -8.95 -36.74
C GLY A 127 -6.50 -9.87 -36.28
N CYS A 128 -7.73 -9.54 -36.69
CA CYS A 128 -8.93 -10.28 -36.28
C CYS A 128 -8.84 -11.79 -36.58
N ALA A 129 -8.36 -12.14 -37.78
CA ALA A 129 -8.31 -13.53 -38.25
C ALA A 129 -7.25 -14.39 -37.53
N ASP A 130 -6.21 -13.77 -36.99
CA ASP A 130 -5.15 -14.48 -36.26
C ASP A 130 -5.70 -15.09 -34.96
N CYS A 131 -6.65 -14.41 -34.32
CA CYS A 131 -7.31 -14.89 -33.11
C CYS A 131 -8.61 -15.66 -33.39
N HIS A 132 -9.45 -15.17 -34.31
CA HIS A 132 -10.80 -15.72 -34.55
C HIS A 132 -10.84 -16.84 -35.59
N GLY A 133 -9.84 -16.93 -36.46
CA GLY A 133 -9.92 -17.71 -37.70
C GLY A 133 -10.30 -16.83 -38.89
N ALA A 134 -10.09 -17.35 -40.11
CA ALA A 134 -10.39 -16.64 -41.35
C ALA A 134 -11.69 -17.17 -41.98
N HIS A 135 -11.65 -18.41 -42.47
CA HIS A 135 -12.79 -19.11 -43.05
C HIS A 135 -13.43 -20.13 -42.08
N ASP A 136 -12.89 -20.25 -40.88
CA ASP A 136 -13.21 -21.23 -39.83
C ASP A 136 -13.64 -20.55 -38.52
N VAL A 137 -14.23 -19.34 -38.62
CA VAL A 137 -14.64 -18.56 -37.44
C VAL A 137 -15.76 -19.29 -36.69
N THR A 138 -15.47 -19.78 -35.50
CA THR A 138 -16.39 -20.58 -34.68
C THR A 138 -16.69 -19.89 -33.35
N ARG A 139 -17.84 -20.22 -32.74
CA ARG A 139 -18.23 -19.68 -31.43
C ARG A 139 -17.22 -20.12 -30.35
N ARG A 140 -16.82 -19.20 -29.45
CA ARG A 140 -15.85 -19.48 -28.36
C ARG A 140 -16.27 -20.61 -27.41
N THR A 141 -17.56 -20.95 -27.37
CA THR A 141 -18.09 -22.03 -26.52
C THR A 141 -17.77 -23.43 -27.05
N LEU A 142 -17.36 -23.52 -28.32
CA LEU A 142 -17.08 -24.78 -28.99
C LEU A 142 -15.61 -25.17 -28.80
N PRO A 143 -15.28 -26.42 -28.42
CA PRO A 143 -13.91 -26.86 -28.17
C PRO A 143 -12.93 -26.70 -29.35
N GLN A 144 -13.44 -26.77 -30.58
CA GLN A 144 -12.65 -26.55 -31.80
C GLN A 144 -12.29 -25.09 -32.06
N SER A 145 -12.89 -24.14 -31.34
CA SER A 145 -12.61 -22.72 -31.51
C SER A 145 -11.22 -22.37 -31.00
N LYS A 146 -10.47 -21.57 -31.77
CA LYS A 146 -9.22 -20.95 -31.33
C LYS A 146 -9.40 -20.12 -30.04
N LEU A 147 -10.62 -19.68 -29.77
CA LEU A 147 -10.99 -18.87 -28.61
C LEU A 147 -11.71 -19.65 -27.51
N TYR A 148 -11.79 -20.98 -27.64
CA TYR A 148 -12.12 -21.83 -26.50
C TYR A 148 -11.08 -21.62 -25.40
N TRP A 149 -11.52 -21.49 -24.15
CA TRP A 149 -10.67 -21.02 -23.06
C TRP A 149 -9.34 -21.82 -22.92
N GLN A 150 -9.36 -23.15 -23.12
CA GLN A 150 -8.13 -23.97 -23.10
C GLN A 150 -7.20 -23.73 -24.29
N ASN A 151 -7.74 -23.26 -25.42
CA ASN A 151 -6.98 -23.00 -26.64
C ASN A 151 -6.38 -21.58 -26.66
N ILE A 152 -6.90 -20.65 -25.84
CA ILE A 152 -6.42 -19.26 -25.78
C ILE A 152 -4.90 -19.16 -25.58
N PRO A 153 -4.25 -19.92 -24.65
CA PRO A 153 -2.81 -19.90 -24.52
C PRO A 153 -2.06 -20.26 -25.81
N ALA A 154 -2.52 -21.30 -26.52
CA ALA A 154 -1.92 -21.72 -27.79
C ALA A 154 -2.13 -20.68 -28.90
N THR A 155 -3.32 -20.06 -28.95
CA THR A 155 -3.64 -18.98 -29.90
C THR A 155 -2.70 -17.78 -29.72
N CYS A 156 -2.48 -17.32 -28.49
CA CYS A 156 -1.50 -16.28 -28.21
C CYS A 156 -0.05 -16.76 -28.50
N GLY A 157 0.23 -18.03 -28.23
CA GLY A 157 1.55 -18.66 -28.41
C GLY A 157 2.06 -18.66 -29.85
N GLN A 158 1.17 -18.63 -30.85
CA GLN A 158 1.55 -18.55 -32.27
C GLN A 158 2.49 -17.37 -32.57
N CYS A 159 2.35 -16.27 -31.82
CA CYS A 159 3.24 -15.11 -31.90
C CYS A 159 4.07 -14.89 -30.62
N HIS A 160 3.57 -15.35 -29.45
CA HIS A 160 4.21 -15.17 -28.14
C HIS A 160 4.76 -16.48 -27.56
N GLU A 161 5.54 -17.20 -28.35
CA GLU A 161 6.02 -18.55 -28.03
C GLU A 161 6.68 -18.66 -26.64
N LYS A 162 7.57 -17.72 -26.30
CA LYS A 162 8.24 -17.73 -24.99
C LYS A 162 7.23 -17.63 -23.83
N ALA A 163 6.27 -16.71 -23.93
CA ALA A 163 5.25 -16.55 -22.89
C ALA A 163 4.35 -17.79 -22.79
N TYR A 164 4.05 -18.44 -23.91
CA TYR A 164 3.31 -19.69 -23.95
C TYR A 164 4.08 -20.84 -23.26
N GLN A 165 5.37 -20.99 -23.54
CA GLN A 165 6.23 -21.98 -22.88
C GLN A 165 6.34 -21.74 -21.37
N ASP A 166 6.50 -20.49 -20.93
CA ASP A 166 6.54 -20.16 -19.52
C ASP A 166 5.18 -20.44 -18.85
N PHE A 167 4.07 -20.03 -19.49
CA PHE A 167 2.71 -20.26 -19.01
C PHE A 167 2.38 -21.73 -18.84
N THR A 168 2.69 -22.57 -19.82
CA THR A 168 2.38 -24.02 -19.76
C THR A 168 3.12 -24.74 -18.63
N ARG A 169 4.30 -24.23 -18.22
CA ARG A 169 5.06 -24.73 -17.07
C ARG A 169 4.50 -24.26 -15.72
N SER A 170 3.81 -23.12 -15.68
CA SER A 170 3.24 -22.53 -14.47
C SER A 170 2.13 -23.39 -13.85
N ILE A 171 1.78 -23.09 -12.59
CA ILE A 171 0.65 -23.73 -11.91
C ILE A 171 -0.68 -23.45 -12.61
N HIS A 172 -0.84 -22.25 -13.19
CA HIS A 172 -2.04 -21.89 -13.94
C HIS A 172 -2.14 -22.68 -15.24
N GLY A 173 -1.08 -22.75 -16.04
CA GLY A 173 -1.07 -23.53 -17.29
C GLY A 173 -1.30 -25.03 -17.05
N LYS A 174 -0.67 -25.59 -16.01
CA LYS A 174 -0.94 -26.97 -15.58
C LYS A 174 -2.39 -27.19 -15.15
N ALA A 175 -3.03 -26.20 -14.51
CA ALA A 175 -4.43 -26.28 -14.11
C ALA A 175 -5.39 -26.19 -15.30
N VAL A 176 -5.10 -25.33 -16.28
CA VAL A 176 -5.85 -25.23 -17.56
C VAL A 176 -5.79 -26.55 -18.32
N ALA A 177 -4.60 -27.16 -18.42
CA ALA A 177 -4.42 -28.46 -19.07
C ALA A 177 -5.19 -29.60 -18.37
N LYS A 178 -5.44 -29.48 -17.06
CA LYS A 178 -6.28 -30.40 -16.28
C LYS A 178 -7.79 -30.12 -16.40
N GLY A 179 -8.20 -29.12 -17.17
CA GLY A 179 -9.61 -28.76 -17.32
C GLY A 179 -10.20 -27.97 -16.14
N LEU A 180 -9.36 -27.39 -15.28
CA LEU A 180 -9.82 -26.54 -14.18
C LEU A 180 -10.18 -25.16 -14.73
N ARG A 181 -11.47 -24.93 -14.98
CA ARG A 181 -11.98 -23.72 -15.62
C ARG A 181 -11.74 -22.42 -14.83
N GLU A 182 -11.54 -22.53 -13.52
CA GLU A 182 -11.16 -21.40 -12.68
C GLU A 182 -9.69 -20.96 -12.84
N ALA A 183 -8.86 -21.74 -13.53
CA ALA A 183 -7.49 -21.35 -13.80
C ALA A 183 -7.47 -20.23 -14.85
N PRO A 184 -6.76 -19.12 -14.57
CA PRO A 184 -6.71 -17.99 -15.50
C PRO A 184 -5.89 -18.35 -16.73
N VAL A 185 -6.31 -17.82 -17.88
CA VAL A 185 -5.60 -17.83 -19.16
C VAL A 185 -5.14 -16.42 -19.54
N CYS A 186 -4.48 -16.28 -20.69
CA CYS A 186 -3.88 -15.01 -21.13
C CYS A 186 -4.85 -13.82 -21.05
N THR A 187 -6.11 -14.02 -21.45
CA THR A 187 -7.13 -12.97 -21.50
C THR A 187 -7.65 -12.55 -20.13
N ASP A 188 -7.55 -13.40 -19.11
CA ASP A 188 -8.00 -13.05 -17.76
C ASP A 188 -7.06 -12.01 -17.13
N CYS A 189 -5.76 -12.09 -17.45
CA CYS A 189 -4.77 -11.13 -16.99
C CYS A 189 -4.62 -9.93 -17.93
N HIS A 190 -4.53 -10.15 -19.24
CA HIS A 190 -4.22 -9.09 -20.23
C HIS A 190 -5.45 -8.39 -20.81
N GLY A 191 -6.64 -8.99 -20.72
CA GLY A 191 -7.83 -8.57 -21.45
C GLY A 191 -7.92 -9.20 -22.85
N GLU A 192 -8.86 -8.73 -23.67
CA GLU A 192 -9.11 -9.24 -25.04
C GLU A 192 -9.01 -8.11 -26.09
N HIS A 193 -10.13 -7.56 -26.58
CA HIS A 193 -10.10 -6.48 -27.59
C HIS A 193 -9.55 -5.14 -27.06
N THR A 194 -9.27 -5.03 -25.77
CA THR A 194 -8.69 -3.84 -25.11
C THR A 194 -7.29 -4.09 -24.54
N ILE A 195 -6.59 -5.14 -24.99
CA ILE A 195 -5.24 -5.46 -24.49
C ILE A 195 -4.32 -4.24 -24.66
N ALA A 196 -3.76 -3.78 -23.54
CA ALA A 196 -2.84 -2.65 -23.46
C ALA A 196 -1.42 -3.12 -23.08
N ALA A 197 -0.41 -2.34 -23.46
CA ALA A 197 0.99 -2.70 -23.21
C ALA A 197 1.27 -2.75 -21.69
N ALA A 198 2.12 -3.66 -21.22
CA ALA A 198 2.36 -3.82 -19.78
C ALA A 198 2.93 -2.56 -19.07
N LYS A 199 3.50 -1.62 -19.84
CA LYS A 199 4.00 -0.33 -19.33
C LYS A 199 2.94 0.77 -19.32
N ASP A 200 1.80 0.55 -19.95
CA ASP A 200 0.69 1.49 -19.98
C ASP A 200 -0.06 1.45 -18.65
N ALA A 201 -0.32 2.61 -18.05
CA ALA A 201 -1.10 2.73 -16.81
C ALA A 201 -2.53 2.18 -16.96
N ALA A 202 -3.10 2.17 -18.17
CA ALA A 202 -4.39 1.57 -18.46
C ALA A 202 -4.38 0.03 -18.46
N SER A 203 -3.20 -0.60 -18.55
CA SER A 203 -3.08 -2.05 -18.60
C SER A 203 -3.41 -2.72 -17.27
N ARG A 204 -4.14 -3.84 -17.33
CA ARG A 204 -4.42 -4.69 -16.16
C ARG A 204 -3.14 -5.29 -15.57
N VAL A 205 -2.12 -5.49 -16.39
CA VAL A 205 -0.82 -6.01 -15.95
C VAL A 205 0.21 -4.91 -15.68
N PHE A 206 -0.22 -3.64 -15.61
CA PHE A 206 0.63 -2.55 -15.16
C PHE A 206 1.10 -2.79 -13.72
N GLY A 207 2.35 -2.44 -13.41
CA GLY A 207 2.99 -2.78 -12.13
C GLY A 207 2.17 -2.43 -10.88
N ALA A 208 1.47 -1.29 -10.90
CA ALA A 208 0.60 -0.86 -9.80
C ALA A 208 -0.75 -1.61 -9.73
N ARG A 209 -1.22 -2.19 -10.83
CA ARG A 209 -2.50 -2.90 -10.96
C ARG A 209 -2.38 -4.41 -10.82
N VAL A 210 -1.16 -4.97 -10.82
CA VAL A 210 -0.92 -6.40 -10.65
C VAL A 210 -1.63 -6.99 -9.41
N PRO A 211 -1.61 -6.36 -8.22
CA PRO A 211 -2.32 -6.91 -7.06
C PRO A 211 -3.84 -6.98 -7.24
N GLU A 212 -4.43 -6.04 -7.97
CA GLU A 212 -5.85 -6.07 -8.33
C GLU A 212 -6.12 -7.23 -9.29
N THR A 213 -5.32 -7.35 -10.35
CA THR A 213 -5.45 -8.41 -11.36
C THR A 213 -5.33 -9.82 -10.76
N CYS A 214 -4.34 -10.07 -9.92
CA CYS A 214 -4.24 -11.33 -9.20
C CYS A 214 -5.37 -11.49 -8.16
N GLY A 215 -5.76 -10.39 -7.52
CA GLY A 215 -6.79 -10.36 -6.48
C GLY A 215 -8.20 -10.69 -6.99
N GLN A 216 -8.48 -10.49 -8.28
CA GLN A 216 -9.75 -10.90 -8.90
C GLN A 216 -10.05 -12.39 -8.74
N CYS A 217 -9.03 -13.24 -8.58
CA CYS A 217 -9.18 -14.66 -8.30
C CYS A 217 -8.69 -15.04 -6.90
N HIS A 218 -7.52 -14.56 -6.48
CA HIS A 218 -6.91 -14.91 -5.20
C HIS A 218 -7.56 -14.24 -3.98
N GLY A 219 -8.41 -13.23 -4.18
CA GLY A 219 -9.25 -12.64 -3.15
C GLY A 219 -10.64 -13.26 -3.04
N LEU A 220 -11.00 -14.21 -3.91
CA LEU A 220 -12.32 -14.84 -3.91
C LEU A 220 -12.38 -16.01 -2.93
N GLU A 221 -13.30 -15.93 -1.97
CA GLU A 221 -13.57 -16.99 -0.98
C GLU A 221 -13.87 -18.35 -1.64
N ARG A 222 -14.60 -18.33 -2.77
CA ARG A 222 -14.92 -19.53 -3.56
C ARG A 222 -13.66 -20.26 -4.04
N ILE A 223 -12.68 -19.51 -4.52
CA ILE A 223 -11.42 -20.04 -5.03
C ILE A 223 -10.55 -20.53 -3.86
N ALA A 224 -10.44 -19.72 -2.80
CA ALA A 224 -9.70 -20.07 -1.59
C ALA A 224 -10.21 -21.37 -0.97
N THR A 225 -11.53 -21.51 -0.81
CA THR A 225 -12.16 -22.71 -0.22
C THR A 225 -12.00 -23.94 -1.12
N ARG A 226 -12.31 -23.81 -2.43
CA ARG A 226 -12.28 -24.94 -3.38
C ARG A 226 -10.90 -25.57 -3.50
N TYR A 227 -9.85 -24.74 -3.49
CA TYR A 227 -8.47 -25.17 -3.68
C TYR A 227 -7.65 -25.17 -2.39
N ARG A 228 -8.28 -24.97 -1.23
CA ARG A 228 -7.65 -24.91 0.10
C ARG A 228 -6.46 -23.95 0.15
N MET A 229 -6.60 -22.79 -0.49
CA MET A 229 -5.63 -21.71 -0.47
C MET A 229 -5.95 -20.73 0.67
N PRO A 230 -4.97 -19.98 1.19
CA PRO A 230 -5.26 -18.95 2.20
C PRO A 230 -6.16 -17.86 1.61
N ALA A 231 -7.24 -17.52 2.29
CA ALA A 231 -8.25 -16.57 1.80
C ALA A 231 -7.80 -15.10 1.94
N ASP A 232 -6.81 -14.83 2.80
CA ASP A 232 -6.33 -13.51 3.15
C ASP A 232 -5.01 -13.14 2.44
N VAL A 233 -4.61 -13.86 1.38
CA VAL A 233 -3.35 -13.57 0.65
C VAL A 233 -3.31 -12.13 0.11
N VAL A 234 -4.39 -11.65 -0.51
CA VAL A 234 -4.45 -10.28 -1.03
C VAL A 234 -4.37 -9.27 0.11
N LYS A 235 -5.14 -9.51 1.18
CA LYS A 235 -5.21 -8.62 2.35
C LYS A 235 -3.86 -8.50 3.05
N THR A 236 -3.21 -9.62 3.31
CA THR A 236 -1.91 -9.68 4.00
C THR A 236 -0.81 -9.02 3.16
N TYR A 237 -0.85 -9.16 1.82
CA TYR A 237 0.04 -8.41 0.93
C TYR A 237 -0.23 -6.90 0.98
N LEU A 238 -1.48 -6.46 0.87
CA LEU A 238 -1.81 -5.01 0.89
C LEU A 238 -1.41 -4.35 2.22
N GLN A 239 -1.43 -5.11 3.33
CA GLN A 239 -0.96 -4.66 4.64
C GLN A 239 0.57 -4.68 4.80
N SER A 240 1.30 -5.30 3.87
CA SER A 240 2.76 -5.28 3.88
C SER A 240 3.30 -3.92 3.43
N TYR A 241 4.58 -3.65 3.73
CA TYR A 241 5.24 -2.42 3.28
C TYR A 241 5.14 -2.23 1.76
N HIS A 242 5.35 -3.29 0.98
CA HIS A 242 5.28 -3.20 -0.49
C HIS A 242 3.86 -2.93 -0.98
N GLY A 243 2.85 -3.58 -0.40
CA GLY A 243 1.44 -3.34 -0.76
C GLY A 243 1.01 -1.92 -0.44
N LEU A 244 1.39 -1.42 0.75
CA LEU A 244 1.11 -0.06 1.17
C LEU A 244 1.82 0.97 0.28
N ALA A 245 3.10 0.74 -0.04
CA ALA A 245 3.87 1.59 -0.95
C ALA A 245 3.25 1.66 -2.35
N LEU A 246 2.73 0.54 -2.86
CA LEU A 246 2.07 0.49 -4.17
C LEU A 246 0.72 1.22 -4.17
N GLN A 247 -0.10 1.04 -3.13
CA GLN A 247 -1.36 1.79 -2.95
C GLN A 247 -1.13 3.31 -2.89
N MET A 248 0.05 3.70 -2.42
CA MET A 248 0.48 5.09 -2.30
C MET A 248 1.12 5.66 -3.59
N GLY A 249 1.06 4.94 -4.70
CA GLY A 249 1.58 5.37 -6.01
C GLY A 249 3.04 4.98 -6.27
N GLY A 250 3.70 4.27 -5.36
CA GLY A 250 5.07 3.80 -5.52
C GLY A 250 5.17 2.64 -6.51
N VAL A 251 5.13 2.91 -7.81
CA VAL A 251 5.13 1.91 -8.89
C VAL A 251 6.39 1.02 -8.93
N ALA A 252 7.45 1.43 -8.24
CA ALA A 252 8.70 0.66 -8.08
C ALA A 252 8.63 -0.37 -6.94
N ALA A 253 7.59 -0.33 -6.09
CA ALA A 253 7.40 -1.30 -5.03
C ALA A 253 7.11 -2.70 -5.61
N ALA A 254 7.62 -3.74 -4.93
CA ALA A 254 7.43 -5.11 -5.38
C ALA A 254 5.94 -5.50 -5.34
N ASN A 255 5.43 -6.05 -6.43
CA ASN A 255 4.07 -6.56 -6.54
C ASN A 255 4.03 -8.10 -6.48
N CYS A 256 2.84 -8.69 -6.60
CA CYS A 256 2.67 -10.14 -6.57
C CYS A 256 3.61 -10.84 -7.56
N ALA A 257 3.73 -10.31 -8.79
CA ALA A 257 4.55 -10.90 -9.83
C ALA A 257 6.06 -10.65 -9.65
N SER A 258 6.46 -9.57 -8.98
CA SER A 258 7.86 -9.34 -8.59
C SER A 258 8.42 -10.48 -7.72
N CYS A 259 7.55 -11.05 -6.88
CA CYS A 259 7.89 -12.19 -6.04
C CYS A 259 7.61 -13.53 -6.72
N HIS A 260 6.41 -13.73 -7.29
CA HIS A 260 5.92 -15.04 -7.76
C HIS A 260 6.20 -15.36 -9.23
N GLY A 261 6.60 -14.39 -10.05
CA GLY A 261 6.66 -14.52 -11.52
C GLY A 261 5.40 -14.01 -12.21
N PHE A 262 5.43 -13.93 -13.55
CA PHE A 262 4.32 -13.38 -14.36
C PHE A 262 3.63 -14.49 -15.16
N HIS A 263 4.38 -15.11 -16.08
CA HIS A 263 3.93 -16.24 -16.88
C HIS A 263 4.42 -17.57 -16.30
N ASP A 264 5.42 -17.55 -15.43
CA ASP A 264 6.11 -18.70 -14.84
C ASP A 264 5.76 -18.90 -13.35
N VAL A 265 4.51 -18.63 -12.97
CA VAL A 265 4.08 -18.72 -11.56
C VAL A 265 4.12 -20.16 -11.06
N LEU A 266 5.02 -20.43 -10.10
CA LEU A 266 5.20 -21.75 -9.49
C LEU A 266 4.82 -21.74 -8.00
N PRO A 267 4.29 -22.86 -7.47
CA PRO A 267 3.91 -22.94 -6.07
C PRO A 267 5.14 -22.83 -5.16
N SER A 268 4.97 -22.32 -3.94
CA SER A 268 6.07 -22.09 -2.99
C SER A 268 6.84 -23.35 -2.58
N SER A 269 6.27 -24.53 -2.82
CA SER A 269 6.87 -25.83 -2.57
C SER A 269 7.79 -26.30 -3.71
N ASP A 270 7.71 -25.68 -4.89
CA ASP A 270 8.52 -26.04 -6.05
C ASP A 270 9.92 -25.41 -5.90
N PRO A 271 11.02 -26.20 -5.94
CA PRO A 271 12.38 -25.67 -5.86
C PRO A 271 12.74 -24.65 -6.95
N LEU A 272 12.05 -24.66 -8.09
CA LEU A 272 12.24 -23.69 -9.18
C LEU A 272 11.46 -22.39 -8.95
N SER A 273 10.58 -22.33 -7.95
CA SER A 273 9.82 -21.13 -7.63
C SER A 273 10.75 -20.04 -7.11
N SER A 274 10.57 -18.81 -7.60
CA SER A 274 11.28 -17.62 -7.10
C SER A 274 11.04 -17.37 -5.61
N ILE A 275 9.93 -17.86 -5.05
CA ILE A 275 9.63 -17.76 -3.62
C ILE A 275 9.97 -19.02 -2.83
N TYR A 276 10.65 -19.99 -3.44
CA TYR A 276 11.19 -21.13 -2.71
C TYR A 276 12.24 -20.64 -1.71
N LYS A 277 12.31 -21.26 -0.53
CA LYS A 277 13.08 -20.74 0.62
C LYS A 277 14.54 -20.38 0.27
N THR A 278 15.21 -21.19 -0.56
CA THR A 278 16.61 -20.96 -0.97
C THR A 278 16.77 -19.88 -2.03
N ASN A 279 15.71 -19.54 -2.76
CA ASN A 279 15.72 -18.58 -3.87
C ASN A 279 15.37 -17.16 -3.40
N LEU A 280 14.82 -17.00 -2.19
CA LEU A 280 14.43 -15.71 -1.62
C LEU A 280 15.56 -14.66 -1.64
N PRO A 281 16.83 -14.97 -1.29
CA PRO A 281 17.90 -13.97 -1.38
C PRO A 281 18.11 -13.42 -2.79
N GLN A 282 17.97 -14.26 -3.82
CA GLN A 282 18.09 -13.85 -5.22
C GLN A 282 16.87 -13.05 -5.67
N THR A 283 15.67 -13.48 -5.28
CA THR A 283 14.41 -12.79 -5.60
C THR A 283 14.34 -11.41 -4.97
N CYS A 284 14.62 -11.30 -3.67
CA CYS A 284 14.68 -10.00 -3.00
C CYS A 284 15.88 -9.17 -3.46
N GLY A 285 17.00 -9.82 -3.81
CA GLY A 285 18.22 -9.19 -4.29
C GLY A 285 18.06 -8.39 -5.59
N LYS A 286 17.01 -8.67 -6.39
CA LYS A 286 16.67 -7.87 -7.57
C LYS A 286 16.40 -6.40 -7.24
N CYS A 287 15.87 -6.12 -6.05
CA CYS A 287 15.55 -4.76 -5.60
C CYS A 287 16.35 -4.35 -4.35
N HIS A 288 16.91 -5.31 -3.60
CA HIS A 288 17.73 -5.06 -2.41
C HIS A 288 19.16 -5.59 -2.59
N PRO A 289 20.06 -4.82 -3.23
CA PRO A 289 21.44 -5.25 -3.46
C PRO A 289 22.18 -5.64 -2.18
N GLY A 290 22.72 -6.86 -2.16
CA GLY A 290 23.46 -7.41 -1.03
C GLY A 290 22.56 -7.84 0.14
N ILE A 291 21.30 -8.17 -0.09
CA ILE A 291 20.48 -8.85 0.91
C ILE A 291 21.08 -10.25 1.17
N GLY A 292 21.54 -10.50 2.39
CA GLY A 292 22.26 -11.73 2.73
C GLY A 292 21.37 -12.99 2.71
N THR A 293 21.98 -14.17 2.81
CA THR A 293 21.25 -15.46 2.89
C THR A 293 20.50 -15.65 4.21
N ARG A 294 20.77 -14.81 5.22
CA ARG A 294 20.08 -14.81 6.53
C ARG A 294 18.60 -14.45 6.46
N LEU A 295 18.13 -13.93 5.32
CA LEU A 295 16.69 -13.84 5.02
C LEU A 295 16.07 -15.24 5.13
N ALA A 296 16.63 -16.24 4.45
CA ALA A 296 16.07 -17.60 4.39
C ALA A 296 16.04 -18.36 5.74
N GLN A 297 16.72 -17.84 6.77
CA GLN A 297 16.75 -18.43 8.12
C GLN A 297 15.56 -18.00 8.99
N GLY A 298 14.79 -16.96 8.59
CA GLY A 298 13.54 -16.57 9.22
C GLY A 298 12.32 -17.04 8.42
N ASP A 299 11.17 -17.22 9.09
CA ASP A 299 9.88 -17.45 8.42
C ASP A 299 9.42 -16.17 7.71
N ILE A 300 9.96 -15.90 6.52
CA ILE A 300 9.54 -14.79 5.65
C ILE A 300 8.26 -15.22 4.95
N ARG A 301 7.16 -15.16 5.69
CA ARG A 301 5.84 -15.43 5.16
C ARG A 301 5.09 -14.11 5.16
N ILE A 302 4.89 -13.55 3.97
CA ILE A 302 3.99 -12.40 3.78
C ILE A 302 2.54 -12.86 3.97
N HIS A 303 2.25 -14.13 3.66
CA HIS A 303 0.94 -14.75 3.80
C HIS A 303 0.92 -15.76 4.96
N THR A 304 -0.18 -15.78 5.69
CA THR A 304 -0.51 -16.79 6.70
C THR A 304 -0.71 -18.17 6.02
N PRO A 305 -0.27 -19.29 6.64
CA PRO A 305 -0.55 -20.63 6.12
C PRO A 305 -2.05 -20.92 6.04
N ALA A 306 -2.47 -21.72 5.05
CA ALA A 306 -3.83 -22.24 5.00
C ALA A 306 -4.13 -23.02 6.31
N GLY A 307 -5.18 -22.63 7.02
CA GLY A 307 -5.54 -23.21 8.33
C GLY A 307 -4.99 -22.48 9.55
N ALA A 308 -4.19 -21.42 9.39
CA ALA A 308 -3.97 -20.45 10.47
C ALA A 308 -5.29 -19.69 10.67
N ALA A 309 -6.13 -20.19 11.55
CA ALA A 309 -7.50 -19.74 11.78
C ALA A 309 -7.58 -18.21 11.81
N ALA A 310 -8.19 -17.66 10.76
CA ALA A 310 -8.67 -16.29 10.70
C ALA A 310 -9.76 -16.13 11.75
N GLY A 311 -9.35 -15.69 12.92
CA GLY A 311 -10.22 -15.31 14.01
C GLY A 311 -9.31 -14.99 15.18
N LYS A 312 -9.13 -13.70 15.50
CA LYS A 312 -8.56 -13.34 16.81
C LYS A 312 -9.32 -14.17 17.84
N PRO A 313 -8.66 -15.05 18.62
CA PRO A 313 -9.34 -15.91 19.58
C PRO A 313 -10.29 -15.07 20.41
N ARG A 314 -11.45 -15.60 20.80
CA ARG A 314 -12.41 -14.88 21.66
C ARG A 314 -11.72 -14.23 22.86
N LEU A 315 -10.69 -14.90 23.40
CA LEU A 315 -9.83 -14.41 24.45
C LEU A 315 -9.03 -13.16 24.05
N VAL A 316 -8.45 -13.08 22.85
CA VAL A 316 -7.70 -11.89 22.39
C VAL A 316 -8.64 -10.70 22.13
N ASN A 317 -9.82 -10.93 21.55
CA ASN A 317 -10.82 -9.87 21.41
C ASN A 317 -11.38 -9.43 22.77
N PHE A 318 -11.58 -10.36 23.70
CA PHE A 318 -11.98 -10.07 25.07
C PHE A 318 -10.90 -9.26 25.78
N VAL A 319 -9.64 -9.68 25.74
CA VAL A 319 -8.50 -8.97 26.33
C VAL A 319 -8.33 -7.59 25.71
N THR A 320 -8.48 -7.46 24.39
CA THR A 320 -8.40 -6.14 23.72
C THR A 320 -9.55 -5.22 24.16
N ARG A 321 -10.79 -5.72 24.22
CA ARG A 321 -11.95 -4.93 24.70
C ARG A 321 -11.84 -4.64 26.19
N PHE A 322 -11.31 -5.56 26.98
CA PHE A 322 -11.05 -5.41 28.40
C PHE A 322 -9.99 -4.34 28.66
N TYR A 323 -8.88 -4.34 27.92
CA TYR A 323 -7.87 -3.28 28.01
C TYR A 323 -8.37 -1.93 27.48
N ILE A 324 -9.18 -1.90 26.42
CA ILE A 324 -9.82 -0.64 25.98
C ILE A 324 -10.79 -0.13 27.05
N ALA A 325 -11.60 -1.01 27.64
CA ALA A 325 -12.51 -0.65 28.71
C ALA A 325 -11.77 -0.19 29.97
N ILE A 326 -10.69 -0.88 30.38
CA ILE A 326 -9.89 -0.46 31.54
C ILE A 326 -9.18 0.87 31.25
N ILE A 327 -8.70 1.11 30.02
CA ILE A 327 -8.12 2.41 29.66
C ILE A 327 -9.19 3.51 29.72
N ILE A 328 -10.39 3.30 29.18
CA ILE A 328 -11.48 4.28 29.25
C ILE A 328 -11.92 4.51 30.71
N ILE A 329 -12.00 3.46 31.52
CA ILE A 329 -12.42 3.54 32.93
C ILE A 329 -11.33 4.17 33.80
N THR A 330 -10.07 3.80 33.62
CA THR A 330 -8.95 4.32 34.40
C THR A 330 -8.62 5.75 33.99
N ILE A 331 -8.50 6.05 32.69
CA ILE A 331 -8.25 7.42 32.21
C ILE A 331 -9.48 8.31 32.38
N GLY A 332 -10.68 7.81 32.10
CA GLY A 332 -11.93 8.55 32.33
C GLY A 332 -12.23 8.77 33.81
N GLY A 333 -11.90 7.80 34.67
CA GLY A 333 -11.97 7.93 36.13
C GLY A 333 -10.95 8.93 36.68
N MET A 334 -9.73 8.95 36.13
CA MET A 334 -8.72 9.97 36.43
C MET A 334 -9.15 11.36 35.95
N PHE A 335 -9.78 11.45 34.77
CA PHE A 335 -10.33 12.71 34.25
C PHE A 335 -11.45 13.25 35.14
N LEU A 336 -12.38 12.38 35.57
CA LEU A 336 -13.46 12.75 36.48
C LEU A 336 -12.93 13.14 37.88
N HIS A 337 -11.92 12.42 38.38
CA HIS A 337 -11.23 12.76 39.62
C HIS A 337 -10.58 14.16 39.54
N ASN A 338 -9.86 14.43 38.46
CA ASN A 338 -9.22 15.73 38.22
C ASN A 338 -10.23 16.87 37.99
N LEU A 339 -11.39 16.56 37.40
CA LEU A 339 -12.49 17.50 37.18
C LEU A 339 -13.18 17.90 38.49
N LEU A 340 -13.36 16.95 39.41
CA LEU A 340 -13.94 17.20 40.73
C LEU A 340 -12.97 17.99 41.64
N ASP A 341 -11.67 17.73 41.55
CA ASP A 341 -10.63 18.52 42.22
C ASP A 341 -10.56 19.96 41.68
N PHE A 342 -10.67 20.12 40.36
CA PHE A 342 -10.74 21.41 39.66
C PHE A 342 -11.92 22.27 40.12
N LEU A 343 -13.14 21.71 40.21
CA LEU A 343 -14.34 22.45 40.63
C LEU A 343 -14.28 22.89 42.10
N LYS A 344 -13.58 22.14 42.97
CA LYS A 344 -13.37 22.49 44.37
C LYS A 344 -12.36 23.64 44.52
N LYS A 345 -11.25 23.62 43.77
CA LYS A 345 -10.16 24.61 43.84
C LYS A 345 -10.43 25.91 43.06
N LEU A 346 -11.26 25.85 42.01
CA LEU A 346 -11.70 27.02 41.23
C LEU A 346 -12.46 28.05 42.08
N ARG A 347 -13.26 27.57 43.04
CA ARG A 347 -14.02 28.40 43.98
C ARG A 347 -13.12 29.25 44.90
N ASP A 348 -11.95 28.72 45.23
CA ASP A 348 -10.99 29.35 46.16
C ASP A 348 -9.99 30.26 45.43
N HIS A 349 -9.72 29.98 44.15
CA HIS A 349 -8.76 30.73 43.31
C HIS A 349 -9.27 32.11 42.88
N ILE A 350 -10.57 32.28 42.60
CA ILE A 350 -11.16 33.56 42.16
C ILE A 350 -10.98 34.68 43.19
N ARG A 351 -10.79 34.35 44.48
CA ARG A 351 -10.59 35.33 45.55
C ARG A 351 -9.13 35.78 45.73
N ALA A 352 -8.14 35.09 45.13
CA ALA A 352 -6.72 35.29 45.42
C ALA A 352 -5.92 36.01 44.31
N VAL A 353 -6.46 36.11 43.08
CA VAL A 353 -5.73 36.57 41.87
C VAL A 353 -5.44 38.09 41.82
N ARG A 354 -5.72 38.86 42.88
CA ARG A 354 -5.49 40.32 42.88
C ARG A 354 -4.14 40.81 43.46
N ALA A 355 -3.13 39.97 43.74
CA ALA A 355 -1.83 40.47 44.22
C ALA A 355 -0.61 39.51 44.05
N GLY A 356 0.38 39.84 43.19
CA GLY A 356 1.84 39.56 43.42
C GLY A 356 2.68 38.66 42.47
N GLU A 357 4.01 38.93 42.35
CA GLU A 357 5.06 38.35 41.45
C GLU A 357 5.90 37.17 42.04
N GLY A 358 6.44 36.25 41.20
CA GLY A 358 7.10 34.98 41.62
C GLY A 358 8.50 34.61 41.05
N PRO A 359 9.15 33.51 41.53
CA PRO A 359 10.58 33.18 41.34
C PRO A 359 10.95 32.55 39.97
N VAL A 360 12.22 32.68 39.55
CA VAL A 360 12.80 32.16 38.28
C VAL A 360 13.05 30.64 38.37
N ARG A 361 12.55 29.86 37.39
CA ARG A 361 12.64 28.39 37.32
C ARG A 361 13.34 27.84 36.08
N LEU A 362 13.27 28.51 34.93
CA LEU A 362 13.95 28.08 33.69
C LEU A 362 14.81 29.22 33.09
N THR A 363 16.04 28.89 32.68
CA THR A 363 16.94 29.85 32.02
C THR A 363 16.54 30.08 30.55
N PRO A 364 16.97 31.17 29.90
CA PRO A 364 16.72 31.40 28.47
C PRO A 364 17.17 30.24 27.56
N TRP A 365 18.32 29.63 27.88
CA TRP A 365 18.84 28.46 27.16
C TRP A 365 17.94 27.22 27.30
N MET A 366 17.46 26.93 28.51
CA MET A 366 16.55 25.81 28.76
C MET A 366 15.20 25.99 28.07
N ARG A 367 14.70 27.23 27.98
CA ARG A 367 13.47 27.55 27.23
C ARG A 367 13.63 27.30 25.74
N ALA A 368 14.77 27.71 25.15
CA ALA A 368 15.07 27.45 23.75
C ALA A 368 15.16 25.94 23.47
N GLN A 369 15.84 25.19 24.34
CA GLN A 369 15.91 23.72 24.25
C GLN A 369 14.53 23.07 24.32
N HIS A 370 13.69 23.52 25.25
CA HIS A 370 12.32 23.01 25.39
C HIS A 370 11.47 23.30 24.15
N LEU A 371 11.55 24.51 23.59
CA LEU A 371 10.80 24.89 22.39
C LEU A 371 11.19 24.03 21.17
N ILE A 372 12.49 23.83 20.96
CA ILE A 372 13.00 22.98 19.87
C ILE A 372 12.53 21.54 20.05
N LEU A 373 12.64 21.01 21.27
CA LEU A 373 12.17 19.66 21.60
C LEU A 373 10.67 19.50 21.34
N MET A 374 9.85 20.46 21.76
CA MET A 374 8.40 20.45 21.56
C MET A 374 8.04 20.41 20.08
N LEU A 375 8.65 21.28 19.27
CA LEU A 375 8.39 21.34 17.83
C LEU A 375 8.80 20.03 17.13
N LEU A 376 9.97 19.48 17.47
CA LEU A 376 10.45 18.21 16.93
C LEU A 376 9.56 17.04 17.37
N PHE A 377 9.14 17.00 18.63
CA PHE A 377 8.26 15.96 19.15
C PHE A 377 6.92 15.96 18.44
N VAL A 378 6.27 17.13 18.30
CA VAL A 378 4.98 17.25 17.61
C VAL A 378 5.10 16.81 16.15
N ALA A 379 6.17 17.25 15.46
CA ALA A 379 6.42 16.84 14.08
C ALA A 379 6.62 15.32 13.95
N LEU A 380 7.40 14.70 14.84
CA LEU A 380 7.65 13.26 14.86
C LEU A 380 6.41 12.44 15.19
N ALA A 381 5.65 12.83 16.22
CA ALA A 381 4.42 12.17 16.61
C ALA A 381 3.38 12.24 15.47
N TYR A 382 3.13 13.43 14.93
CA TYR A 382 2.17 13.62 13.84
C TYR A 382 2.54 12.80 12.61
N THR A 383 3.78 12.94 12.10
CA THR A 383 4.22 12.20 10.92
C THR A 383 4.28 10.68 11.14
N GLY A 384 4.64 10.23 12.35
CA GLY A 384 4.63 8.82 12.73
C GLY A 384 3.24 8.20 12.71
N PHE A 385 2.23 8.89 13.28
CA PHE A 385 0.84 8.42 13.22
C PHE A 385 0.26 8.46 11.81
N VAL A 386 0.64 9.44 10.98
CA VAL A 386 0.26 9.48 9.56
C VAL A 386 0.85 8.30 8.79
N HIS A 387 2.06 7.84 9.11
CA HIS A 387 2.62 6.62 8.52
C HIS A 387 1.84 5.36 8.91
N LYS A 388 1.32 5.29 10.14
CA LYS A 388 0.52 4.15 10.62
C LYS A 388 -0.90 4.16 10.08
N PHE A 389 -1.51 5.33 9.93
CA PHE A 389 -2.90 5.54 9.54
C PHE A 389 -3.01 6.45 8.32
N PRO A 390 -2.63 5.96 7.13
CA PRO A 390 -2.57 6.78 5.91
C PRO A 390 -3.93 7.15 5.34
N ASP A 391 -4.99 6.43 5.72
CA ASP A 391 -6.37 6.68 5.26
C ASP A 391 -7.18 7.53 6.25
N ALA A 392 -6.59 7.91 7.38
CA ALA A 392 -7.28 8.70 8.38
C ALA A 392 -7.47 10.16 7.91
N TRP A 393 -8.55 10.80 8.34
CA TRP A 393 -8.89 12.16 7.90
C TRP A 393 -7.80 13.20 8.19
N TRP A 394 -7.04 13.02 9.28
CA TRP A 394 -5.93 13.92 9.65
C TRP A 394 -4.68 13.74 8.78
N SER A 395 -4.63 12.75 7.89
CA SER A 395 -3.54 12.59 6.91
C SER A 395 -3.79 13.36 5.61
N SER A 396 -4.97 13.99 5.45
CA SER A 396 -5.39 14.70 4.25
C SER A 396 -4.41 15.75 3.70
N PRO A 397 -3.62 16.50 4.51
CA PRO A 397 -2.67 17.46 3.95
C PRO A 397 -1.59 16.80 3.09
N PHE A 398 -1.23 15.53 3.38
CA PHE A 398 -0.27 14.77 2.58
C PHE A 398 -0.92 14.03 1.41
N GLN A 399 -2.25 13.88 1.40
CA GLN A 399 -2.97 13.24 0.31
C GLN A 399 -3.20 14.22 -0.87
N TRP A 400 -3.29 15.52 -0.60
CA TRP A 400 -3.51 16.55 -1.62
C TRP A 400 -2.23 17.00 -2.34
N ILE A 401 -1.07 16.61 -1.84
CA ILE A 401 0.23 16.92 -2.45
C ILE A 401 0.64 15.73 -3.31
N ALA A 402 0.97 15.97 -4.58
CA ALA A 402 1.35 14.91 -5.54
C ALA A 402 2.48 13.99 -5.02
N ASN A 403 3.45 14.56 -4.28
CA ASN A 403 4.56 13.83 -3.64
C ASN A 403 4.40 13.74 -2.10
N GLY A 404 3.20 13.90 -1.56
CA GLY A 404 2.98 14.01 -0.13
C GLY A 404 3.41 12.77 0.67
N ASN A 405 3.44 11.61 0.03
CA ASN A 405 3.90 10.35 0.61
C ASN A 405 5.42 10.31 0.82
N GLU A 406 6.20 10.81 -0.13
CA GLU A 406 7.65 10.97 0.02
C GLU A 406 7.97 12.07 1.02
N LEU A 407 7.21 13.17 0.95
CA LEU A 407 7.35 14.34 1.81
C LEU A 407 7.17 13.98 3.29
N ARG A 408 6.11 13.26 3.69
CA ARG A 408 5.92 12.86 5.09
C ARG A 408 7.08 11.98 5.62
N GLY A 409 7.56 11.05 4.80
CA GLY A 409 8.66 10.16 5.17
C GLY A 409 9.98 10.92 5.29
N MET A 410 10.19 11.89 4.41
CA MET A 410 11.31 12.82 4.50
C MET A 410 11.23 13.67 5.77
N ILE A 411 10.08 14.29 6.07
CA ILE A 411 9.88 15.10 7.27
C ILE A 411 10.16 14.26 8.52
N HIS A 412 9.60 13.05 8.61
CA HIS A 412 9.81 12.18 9.77
C HIS A 412 11.30 11.83 9.96
N ARG A 413 12.02 11.48 8.89
CA ARG A 413 13.46 11.15 8.98
C ARG A 413 14.32 12.37 9.30
N VAL A 414 14.04 13.52 8.70
CA VAL A 414 14.79 14.77 8.96
C VAL A 414 14.56 15.21 10.40
N ALA A 415 13.31 15.24 10.87
CA ALA A 415 12.99 15.54 12.26
C ALA A 415 13.63 14.54 13.22
N GLY A 416 13.69 13.25 12.86
CA GLY A 416 14.35 12.20 13.65
C GLY A 416 15.86 12.39 13.76
N TRP A 417 16.54 12.79 12.68
CA TRP A 417 17.96 13.13 12.71
C TRP A 417 18.22 14.40 13.53
N MET A 418 17.42 15.44 13.34
CA MET A 418 17.52 16.67 14.13
C MET A 418 17.31 16.39 15.63
N PHE A 419 16.31 15.59 15.97
CA PHE A 419 16.05 15.12 17.32
C PHE A 419 17.21 14.32 17.88
N THR A 420 17.80 13.41 17.10
CA THR A 420 18.96 12.61 17.51
C THR A 420 20.17 13.51 17.81
N VAL A 421 20.49 14.44 16.91
CA VAL A 421 21.60 15.40 17.12
C VAL A 421 21.35 16.26 18.35
N PHE A 422 20.12 16.78 18.49
CA PHE A 422 19.72 17.59 19.64
C PHE A 422 19.82 16.79 20.95
N PHE A 423 19.36 15.54 20.96
CA PHE A 423 19.44 14.63 22.10
C PHE A 423 20.89 14.33 22.49
N VAL A 424 21.75 14.01 21.51
CA VAL A 424 23.18 13.75 21.75
C VAL A 424 23.88 15.00 22.27
N ALA A 425 23.58 16.17 21.72
CA ALA A 425 24.13 17.44 22.20
C ALA A 425 23.68 17.74 23.64
N HIS A 426 22.41 17.48 23.96
CA HIS A 426 21.87 17.60 25.33
C HIS A 426 22.56 16.65 26.31
N LEU A 427 22.73 15.38 25.93
CA LEU A 427 23.48 14.40 26.73
C LEU A 427 24.93 14.84 26.94
N GLY A 428 25.59 15.31 25.87
CA GLY A 428 26.96 15.81 25.91
C GLY A 428 27.11 17.01 26.84
N ALA A 429 26.16 17.96 26.80
CA ALA A 429 26.15 19.11 27.71
C ALA A 429 25.95 18.69 29.18
N LEU A 430 25.08 17.72 29.44
CA LEU A 430 24.82 17.20 30.78
C LEU A 430 26.01 16.45 31.38
N LEU A 431 26.65 15.58 30.59
CA LEU A 431 27.76 14.75 31.06
C LEU A 431 29.11 15.50 31.05
N GLY A 432 29.28 16.42 30.09
CA GLY A 432 30.52 17.15 29.86
C GLY A 432 30.72 18.38 30.75
N THR A 433 29.66 19.03 31.21
CA THR A 433 29.77 20.26 32.01
C THR A 433 29.61 19.99 33.52
N ARG A 434 30.34 20.75 34.36
CA ARG A 434 30.22 20.64 35.82
C ARG A 434 28.82 21.02 36.30
N ALA A 435 28.21 22.04 35.68
CA ALA A 435 26.85 22.46 35.95
C ALA A 435 25.81 21.40 35.52
N GLY A 436 25.99 20.79 34.34
CA GLY A 436 25.11 19.72 33.84
C GLY A 436 25.15 18.47 34.72
N ARG A 437 26.32 18.04 35.17
CA ARG A 437 26.45 16.91 36.11
C ARG A 437 25.85 17.24 37.48
N GLY A 438 25.92 18.50 37.91
CA GLY A 438 25.21 18.99 39.09
C GLY A 438 23.69 18.86 38.94
N HIS A 439 23.16 19.29 37.80
CA HIS A 439 21.74 19.20 37.48
C HIS A 439 21.25 17.74 37.40
N LEU A 440 22.03 16.84 36.78
CA LEU A 440 21.70 15.41 36.72
C LEU A 440 21.66 14.75 38.10
N LYS A 441 22.56 15.15 39.02
CA LYS A 441 22.56 14.69 40.43
C LYS A 441 21.34 15.16 41.23
N GLU A 442 20.73 16.28 40.83
CA GLU A 442 19.49 16.78 41.43
C GLU A 442 18.24 16.04 40.90
N LEU A 443 18.27 15.63 39.63
CA LEU A 443 17.20 14.88 38.95
C LEU A 443 17.24 13.38 39.23
N TRP A 444 18.29 12.88 39.88
CA TRP A 444 18.38 11.48 40.28
C TRP A 444 17.39 11.16 41.42
N PHE A 445 16.74 10.00 41.34
CA PHE A 445 15.83 9.54 42.39
C PHE A 445 16.58 9.28 43.69
N ARG A 446 16.04 9.80 44.79
CA ARG A 446 16.53 9.60 46.16
C ARG A 446 15.45 8.91 46.98
N GLY A 447 15.82 8.30 48.10
CA GLY A 447 14.86 7.58 48.96
C GLY A 447 13.65 8.41 49.39
N HIS A 448 13.81 9.73 49.53
CA HIS A 448 12.70 10.63 49.88
C HIS A 448 11.69 10.84 48.75
N ASP A 449 12.02 10.58 47.48
CA ASP A 449 11.05 10.72 46.37
C ASP A 449 9.93 9.68 46.48
N LEU A 450 10.26 8.48 47.00
CA LEU A 450 9.28 7.42 47.27
C LEU A 450 8.40 7.78 48.47
N ASP A 451 9.00 8.35 49.52
CA ASP A 451 8.29 8.86 50.68
C ASP A 451 7.33 9.99 50.29
N ASP A 452 7.79 10.97 49.50
CA ASP A 452 6.97 12.05 48.96
C ASP A 452 5.81 11.52 48.08
N LEU A 453 6.03 10.44 47.30
CA LEU A 453 4.97 9.77 46.55
C LEU A 453 3.93 9.15 47.50
N CYS A 454 4.34 8.32 48.46
CA CYS A 454 3.44 7.70 49.43
C CYS A 454 2.66 8.75 50.24
N GLN A 455 3.33 9.81 50.66
CA GLN A 455 2.75 10.96 51.32
C GLN A 455 1.73 11.70 50.46
N ARG A 456 2.00 11.85 49.16
CA ARG A 456 1.06 12.47 48.21
C ARG A 456 -0.15 11.59 47.93
N VAL A 457 0.04 10.26 47.82
CA VAL A 457 -1.08 9.31 47.71
C VAL A 457 -1.95 9.33 48.96
N ALA A 458 -1.35 9.29 50.15
CA ALA A 458 -2.08 9.39 51.41
C ALA A 458 -2.85 10.73 51.54
N TYR A 459 -2.24 11.84 51.14
CA TYR A 459 -2.91 13.15 51.07
C TYR A 459 -4.08 13.14 50.08
N ASN A 460 -3.90 12.61 48.88
CA ASN A 460 -4.96 12.54 47.85
C ASN A 460 -6.12 11.61 48.25
N LEU A 461 -5.84 10.56 49.03
CA LEU A 461 -6.85 9.66 49.60
C LEU A 461 -7.52 10.21 50.87
N GLY A 462 -7.13 11.41 51.33
CA GLY A 462 -7.65 12.02 52.56
C GLY A 462 -7.15 11.37 53.85
N LEU A 463 -6.16 10.48 53.77
CA LEU A 463 -5.52 9.81 54.92
C LEU A 463 -4.47 10.70 55.61
N ARG A 464 -4.15 11.85 55.02
CA ARG A 464 -3.22 12.84 55.56
C ARG A 464 -3.69 14.26 55.24
N GLU A 465 -3.55 15.17 56.19
CA GLU A 465 -3.99 16.57 56.06
C GLU A 465 -2.95 17.49 55.40
N THR A 466 -1.68 17.10 55.39
CA THR A 466 -0.58 17.93 54.88
C THR A 466 0.04 17.36 53.61
N THR A 467 0.37 18.25 52.69
CA THR A 467 1.10 17.93 51.46
C THR A 467 2.58 17.65 51.77
N PRO A 468 3.26 16.78 51.01
CA PRO A 468 4.71 16.59 51.16
C PRO A 468 5.49 17.88 50.88
N PRO A 469 6.70 18.03 51.45
CA PRO A 469 7.50 19.25 51.36
C PRO A 469 7.74 19.69 49.93
N ASP A 470 7.69 21.00 49.67
CA ASP A 470 7.99 21.53 48.35
C ASP A 470 9.50 21.50 48.08
N ARG A 471 9.90 20.78 47.03
CA ARG A 471 11.29 20.61 46.61
C ARG A 471 11.51 21.30 45.28
N ARG A 472 12.78 21.65 45.00
CA ARG A 472 13.17 22.25 43.72
C ARG A 472 12.66 21.45 42.50
N TRP A 473 12.74 20.12 42.59
CA TRP A 473 12.19 19.15 41.64
C TRP A 473 11.36 18.13 42.40
N ASN A 474 10.09 17.99 42.06
CA ASN A 474 9.23 16.96 42.66
C ASN A 474 9.41 15.60 41.95
N TYR A 475 8.92 14.51 42.55
CA TYR A 475 9.06 13.17 41.98
C TYR A 475 8.37 13.04 40.61
N VAL A 476 7.33 13.84 40.36
CA VAL A 476 6.57 13.85 39.10
C VAL A 476 7.43 14.42 37.97
N GLU A 477 8.03 15.59 38.17
CA GLU A 477 8.94 16.26 37.24
C GLU A 477 10.19 15.40 36.96
N LYS A 478 10.73 14.73 37.98
CA LYS A 478 11.82 13.76 37.81
C LYS A 478 11.38 12.58 36.93
N SER A 479 10.19 12.03 37.18
CA SER A 479 9.65 10.91 36.42
C SER A 479 9.38 11.28 34.96
N GLU A 480 8.84 12.48 34.70
CA GLU A 480 8.64 13.00 33.34
C GLU A 480 9.97 13.14 32.60
N TYR A 481 11.00 13.68 33.26
CA TYR A 481 12.33 13.83 32.68
C TYR A 481 12.95 12.47 32.32
N TRP A 482 12.90 11.49 33.22
CA TRP A 482 13.45 10.15 32.99
C TRP A 482 12.66 9.37 31.95
N ALA A 483 11.33 9.48 31.94
CA ALA A 483 10.48 8.88 30.93
C ALA A 483 10.82 9.42 29.53
N LEU A 484 11.00 10.73 29.39
CA LEU A 484 11.42 11.36 28.14
C LEU A 484 12.83 10.90 27.72
N LEU A 485 13.79 10.86 28.65
CA LEU A 485 15.17 10.45 28.38
C LEU A 485 15.24 8.99 27.90
N TRP A 486 14.56 8.09 28.62
CA TRP A 486 14.48 6.67 28.27
C TRP A 486 13.74 6.44 26.94
N GLY A 487 12.56 7.03 26.78
CA GLY A 487 11.79 6.91 25.55
C GLY A 487 12.57 7.43 24.34
N SER A 488 13.35 8.51 24.50
CA SER A 488 14.24 9.01 23.44
C SER A 488 15.29 8.00 23.01
N VAL A 489 15.92 7.28 23.96
CA VAL A 489 16.92 6.24 23.64
C VAL A 489 16.27 5.09 22.85
N ILE A 490 15.10 4.62 23.29
CA ILE A 490 14.36 3.56 22.58
C ILE A 490 13.96 4.03 21.18
N MET A 491 13.39 5.22 21.05
CA MET A 491 12.92 5.77 19.78
C MET A 491 14.06 5.97 18.78
N ILE A 492 15.21 6.49 19.24
CA ILE A 492 16.41 6.64 18.40
C ILE A 492 16.96 5.26 18.00
N GLY A 493 17.13 4.34 18.95
CA GLY A 493 17.68 3.01 18.69
C GLY A 493 16.84 2.20 17.71
N THR A 494 15.53 2.14 17.95
CA THR A 494 14.59 1.46 17.04
C THR A 494 14.46 2.18 15.69
N GLY A 495 14.49 3.52 15.67
CA GLY A 495 14.48 4.31 14.44
C GLY A 495 15.71 4.07 13.55
N ILE A 496 16.90 3.97 14.13
CA ILE A 496 18.14 3.64 13.41
C ILE A 496 18.02 2.27 12.74
N LEU A 497 17.50 1.25 13.46
CA LEU A 497 17.28 -0.08 12.88
C LEU A 497 16.34 -0.04 11.67
N LEU A 498 15.26 0.75 11.76
CA LEU A 498 14.26 0.90 10.69
C LEU A 498 14.71 1.78 9.53
N ILE A 499 15.72 2.64 9.71
CA ILE A 499 16.32 3.42 8.62
C ILE A 499 17.33 2.56 7.85
N PHE A 500 18.20 1.82 8.54
CA PHE A 500 19.26 1.02 7.93
C PHE A 500 18.84 -0.44 7.69
N THR A 501 17.63 -0.66 7.17
CA THR A 501 17.03 -1.99 7.00
C THR A 501 17.92 -2.96 6.23
N VAL A 502 18.57 -2.52 5.15
CA VAL A 502 19.47 -3.37 4.34
C VAL A 502 20.68 -3.83 5.17
N THR A 503 21.31 -2.91 5.90
CA THR A 503 22.44 -3.23 6.78
C THR A 503 22.01 -4.16 7.91
N VAL A 504 20.86 -3.90 8.52
CA VAL A 504 20.31 -4.75 9.57
C VAL A 504 19.99 -6.14 9.03
N LEU A 505 19.38 -6.28 7.86
CA LEU A 505 19.08 -7.58 7.24
C LEU A 505 20.32 -8.36 6.79
N ARG A 506 21.47 -7.69 6.61
CA ARG A 506 22.76 -8.37 6.40
C ARG A 506 23.28 -8.99 7.70
N LEU A 507 23.09 -8.31 8.83
CA LEU A 507 23.67 -8.66 10.12
C LEU A 507 22.75 -9.52 10.98
N LEU A 508 21.45 -9.26 10.96
CA LEU A 508 20.44 -9.80 11.87
C LEU A 508 19.26 -10.42 11.09
N PRO A 509 18.61 -11.45 11.65
CA PRO A 509 17.35 -11.97 11.10
C PRO A 509 16.23 -10.91 11.09
N LYS A 510 15.29 -11.02 10.15
CA LYS A 510 14.16 -10.07 9.96
C LYS A 510 13.37 -9.81 11.24
N VAL A 511 13.27 -10.79 12.15
CA VAL A 511 12.53 -10.66 13.42
C VAL A 511 12.92 -9.39 14.20
N TRP A 512 14.17 -8.96 14.14
CA TRP A 512 14.64 -7.76 14.84
C TRP A 512 14.09 -6.46 14.24
N LEU A 513 13.82 -6.42 12.93
CA LEU A 513 13.12 -5.28 12.33
C LEU A 513 11.64 -5.27 12.72
N ASP A 514 11.00 -6.44 12.80
CA ASP A 514 9.60 -6.54 13.24
C ASP A 514 9.44 -6.11 14.70
N VAL A 515 10.36 -6.54 15.58
CA VAL A 515 10.43 -6.11 16.97
C VAL A 515 10.69 -4.61 17.07
N ALA A 516 11.65 -4.08 16.31
CA ALA A 516 11.95 -2.65 16.29
C ALA A 516 10.71 -1.84 15.87
N GLN A 517 9.97 -2.28 14.85
CA GLN A 517 8.75 -1.62 14.40
C GLN A 517 7.64 -1.62 15.47
N ILE A 518 7.47 -2.74 16.18
CA ILE A 518 6.50 -2.87 17.26
C ILE A 518 6.86 -1.92 18.42
N ILE A 519 8.10 -1.97 18.88
CA ILE A 519 8.57 -1.14 20.00
C ILE A 519 8.48 0.34 19.63
N HIS A 520 8.95 0.72 18.44
CA HIS A 520 8.91 2.12 17.98
C HIS A 520 7.47 2.67 17.97
N TYR A 521 6.50 1.87 17.54
CA TYR A 521 5.11 2.29 17.52
C TYR A 521 4.50 2.44 18.92
N TYR A 522 4.68 1.43 19.79
CA TYR A 522 4.09 1.47 21.13
C TYR A 522 4.77 2.50 22.03
N GLU A 523 6.07 2.70 21.90
CA GLU A 523 6.79 3.75 22.61
C GLU A 523 6.33 5.15 22.14
N ALA A 524 6.13 5.36 20.84
CA ALA A 524 5.55 6.61 20.33
C ALA A 524 4.15 6.89 20.90
N LEU A 525 3.31 5.85 21.01
CA LEU A 525 1.99 5.96 21.62
C LEU A 525 2.08 6.30 23.11
N LEU A 526 2.93 5.58 23.86
CA LEU A 526 3.14 5.82 25.28
C LEU A 526 3.65 7.24 25.53
N ALA A 527 4.68 7.68 24.79
CA ALA A 527 5.25 9.02 24.91
C ALA A 527 4.22 10.11 24.57
N THR A 528 3.40 9.91 23.53
CA THR A 528 2.34 10.87 23.16
C THR A 528 1.28 10.96 24.25
N LEU A 529 0.82 9.82 24.78
CA LEU A 529 -0.17 9.78 25.86
C LEU A 529 0.39 10.37 27.16
N ALA A 530 1.64 10.10 27.50
CA ALA A 530 2.30 10.70 28.66
C ALA A 530 2.34 12.22 28.53
N ILE A 531 2.65 12.76 27.35
CA ILE A 531 2.64 14.21 27.15
C ILE A 531 1.22 14.77 27.25
N VAL A 532 0.24 14.17 26.57
CA VAL A 532 -1.13 14.69 26.51
C VAL A 532 -1.86 14.59 27.85
N VAL A 533 -1.77 13.44 28.52
CA VAL A 533 -2.55 13.14 29.73
C VAL A 533 -1.85 13.67 30.98
N TRP A 534 -0.54 13.51 31.04
CA TRP A 534 0.22 13.77 32.26
C TRP A 534 0.90 15.14 32.22
N HIS A 535 1.74 15.39 31.21
CA HIS A 535 2.52 16.63 31.14
C HIS A 535 1.65 17.87 30.88
N LEU A 536 0.74 17.83 29.90
CA LEU A 536 -0.16 18.96 29.64
C LEU A 536 -1.11 19.22 30.80
N TYR A 537 -1.50 18.19 31.56
CA TYR A 537 -2.26 18.37 32.80
C TYR A 537 -1.47 19.20 33.81
N ALA A 538 -0.23 18.79 34.13
CA ALA A 538 0.62 19.51 35.09
C ALA A 538 0.93 20.96 34.67
N VAL A 539 0.95 21.24 33.36
CA VAL A 539 1.28 22.57 32.83
C VAL A 539 0.05 23.48 32.70
N PHE A 540 -1.08 23.00 32.20
CA PHE A 540 -2.26 23.82 31.88
C PHE A 540 -3.41 23.66 32.86
N PHE A 541 -3.60 22.45 33.39
CA PHE A 541 -4.81 22.08 34.11
C PHE A 541 -4.60 21.91 35.61
N ASP A 542 -3.35 21.94 36.12
CA ASP A 542 -3.06 22.01 37.55
C ASP A 542 -3.65 23.32 38.11
N PRO A 543 -4.61 23.26 39.06
CA PRO A 543 -5.25 24.44 39.62
C PRO A 543 -4.29 25.40 40.33
N HIS A 544 -3.09 24.96 40.72
CA HIS A 544 -2.05 25.82 41.30
C HIS A 544 -1.27 26.62 40.25
N GLU A 545 -1.30 26.19 38.99
CA GLU A 545 -0.54 26.79 37.88
C GLU A 545 -1.48 27.35 36.77
N HIS A 546 -2.80 27.19 36.90
CA HIS A 546 -3.80 27.66 35.93
C HIS A 546 -3.74 29.18 35.66
N PRO A 547 -3.94 29.67 34.41
CA PRO A 547 -4.31 28.92 33.20
C PRO A 547 -3.17 28.13 32.55
N MET A 548 -1.93 28.38 32.97
CA MET A 548 -0.73 27.72 32.48
C MET A 548 0.48 28.11 33.33
N ASN A 549 1.32 27.14 33.72
CA ASN A 549 2.61 27.41 34.32
C ASN A 549 3.47 28.24 33.34
N PRO A 550 3.80 29.50 33.64
CA PRO A 550 4.44 30.36 32.65
C PRO A 550 5.95 30.12 32.57
N ALA A 551 6.53 29.21 33.38
CA ALA A 551 7.97 28.98 33.44
C ALA A 551 8.57 28.57 32.08
N TRP A 552 7.87 27.76 31.28
CA TRP A 552 8.34 27.35 29.96
C TRP A 552 8.40 28.51 28.94
N LEU A 553 7.60 29.56 29.14
CA LEU A 553 7.54 30.73 28.26
C LEU A 553 8.39 31.90 28.77
N ILE A 554 8.23 32.31 30.02
CA ILE A 554 8.88 33.51 30.62
C ILE A 554 10.00 33.16 31.61
N GLY A 555 10.18 31.88 31.95
CA GLY A 555 11.26 31.43 32.84
C GLY A 555 10.94 31.54 34.32
N ARG A 556 9.75 32.02 34.72
CA ARG A 556 9.34 32.23 36.13
C ARG A 556 8.05 31.47 36.45
N LYS A 557 7.89 31.06 37.71
CA LYS A 557 6.64 30.51 38.26
C LYS A 557 5.84 31.57 39.01
N ALA A 558 4.54 31.33 39.17
CA ALA A 558 3.72 32.08 40.12
C ALA A 558 4.25 31.87 41.56
N PRO A 559 4.17 32.90 42.44
CA PRO A 559 4.61 32.76 43.82
C PRO A 559 3.69 31.80 44.61
N GLN A 560 4.27 30.87 45.38
CA GLN A 560 3.52 29.96 46.25
C GLN A 560 2.87 30.69 47.43
N ARG A 561 1.58 30.48 47.65
CA ARG A 561 0.85 30.95 48.83
C ARG A 561 1.04 29.92 49.97
N ARG A 562 1.67 30.31 51.09
CA ARG A 562 1.62 29.53 52.34
C ARG A 562 0.16 29.38 52.76
N LEU A 563 -0.36 28.15 52.74
CA LEU A 563 -1.80 27.87 52.95
C LEU A 563 -2.16 27.41 54.37
N HIS A 564 -1.24 27.43 55.34
CA HIS A 564 -1.58 27.20 56.75
C HIS A 564 -0.88 28.21 57.67
N PRO A 565 -1.61 29.07 58.42
CA PRO A 565 -1.11 29.58 59.66
C PRO A 565 -1.27 28.46 60.69
N HIS A 566 -0.19 27.77 61.06
CA HIS A 566 0.08 27.17 62.39
C HIS A 566 1.31 26.24 62.31
N ALA A 567 2.14 26.32 63.36
CA ALA A 567 3.44 25.66 63.61
C ALA A 567 4.67 26.24 62.87
N SER A 568 5.66 26.86 63.50
CA SER A 568 5.94 27.12 64.92
C SER A 568 6.79 28.39 65.03
N ALA A 569 6.27 29.40 65.72
CA ALA A 569 7.06 30.49 66.26
C ALA A 569 7.73 30.01 67.55
N THR A 570 8.78 29.22 67.43
CA THR A 570 9.76 28.91 68.48
C THR A 570 10.92 28.21 67.78
N ASP A 571 11.96 28.97 67.45
CA ASP A 571 13.25 28.77 68.11
C ASP A 571 14.26 29.85 67.69
N THR A 572 14.64 30.62 68.71
CA THR A 572 15.91 31.31 68.90
C THR A 572 16.23 32.54 68.05
N ALA A 573 15.73 33.68 68.54
CA ALA A 573 16.57 34.85 68.72
C ALA A 573 17.61 34.59 69.83
N THR A 574 18.89 34.49 69.46
CA THR A 574 20.12 34.73 70.24
C THR A 574 21.25 34.64 69.22
N ALA A 575 22.11 35.63 68.94
CA ALA A 575 22.53 36.79 69.69
C ALA A 575 22.93 37.93 68.74
N GLN A 576 22.68 39.16 69.17
CA GLN A 576 23.36 40.36 68.69
C GLN A 576 24.79 40.36 69.24
N THR A 577 25.76 40.80 68.44
CA THR A 577 26.55 42.01 68.76
C THR A 577 27.19 42.60 67.49
N PRO A 578 27.30 43.94 67.40
CA PRO A 578 27.81 44.67 66.24
C PRO A 578 29.30 45.02 66.37
N GLY A 579 30.03 45.09 65.26
CA GLY A 579 31.38 45.67 65.26
C GLY A 579 32.13 45.52 63.94
N GLU A 580 32.53 46.68 63.41
CA GLU A 580 33.65 46.96 62.50
C GLU A 580 33.47 46.82 60.98
N SER A 581 33.36 48.01 60.36
CA SER A 581 33.84 48.37 59.02
C SER A 581 35.38 48.28 58.99
N PRO A 582 36.02 47.94 57.85
CA PRO A 582 36.44 49.01 56.94
C PRO A 582 36.22 48.72 55.45
N ALA A 583 35.82 49.78 54.75
CA ALA A 583 36.38 50.30 53.50
C ALA A 583 36.95 49.36 52.40
N ASP A 584 36.42 49.60 51.19
CA ASP A 584 37.16 49.87 49.95
C ASP A 584 37.70 48.75 49.01
N VAL A 585 37.21 48.88 47.75
CA VAL A 585 37.87 48.68 46.44
C VAL A 585 37.81 47.28 45.76
N ALA A 586 36.78 47.15 44.91
CA ALA A 586 36.75 46.73 43.47
C ALA A 586 37.31 45.37 42.99
N PRO A 587 36.92 44.89 41.79
CA PRO A 587 35.87 45.37 40.86
C PRO A 587 34.61 44.48 40.77
#